data_AF-A0A5J4WD79-F1
#
_entry.id   AF-A0A5J4WD79-F1
#
_cell.length_a   1.000
_cell.length_b   1.000
_cell.length_c   1.000
_cell.angle_alpha   90.00
_cell.angle_beta   90.00
_cell.angle_gamma   90.00
#
_symmetry.space_group_name_H-M   'P 1'
#
loop_
_entity.id
_entity.type
_entity.pdbx_description
1 polymer ?
#
loop_
_entity_poly.entity_id
_entity_poly.type
_entity_poly.pdbx_seq_one_letter_code
_entity_poly.pdbx_strand_id
1 'polypeptide(L)'
;MNVIGLRSGVIDAVVRARAATEPLIQIIHSSNEKQSKAGSKTPSDLVTENETIHNSLLTTRFAELVLHTYTSNNQIQSKPSSSSSQSDINSIFIKFGLLDVVLRLVTTAEGLQPLALLIPILEDIKLNGQDELKNKSKKILNILNVEVIKFSSLNNEKLKNEKDEIIRLREELKQKYREILQKDEEIKMEKEELRRKDEENENLNQPN
;
A
#
# COMPACT_ATOMS: atom_id res chain seq x y z
N MET A 1 -34.64 -13.52 5.47
CA MET A 1 -33.30 -13.27 6.05
C MET A 1 -32.25 -13.68 5.02
N ASN A 2 -31.85 -12.77 4.12
CA ASN A 2 -30.75 -13.03 3.18
C ASN A 2 -29.49 -12.33 3.72
N VAL A 3 -28.63 -13.09 4.37
CA VAL A 3 -27.32 -12.62 4.83
C VAL A 3 -26.23 -13.11 3.87
N ILE A 4 -25.87 -12.22 2.94
CA ILE A 4 -24.51 -11.93 2.47
C ILE A 4 -23.53 -13.13 2.47
N GLY A 5 -23.51 -13.91 1.37
CA GLY A 5 -22.55 -15.00 1.14
C GLY A 5 -21.31 -14.64 0.30
N LEU A 6 -21.21 -13.41 -0.21
CA LEU A 6 -20.19 -13.03 -1.19
C LEU A 6 -18.84 -12.62 -0.59
N ARG A 7 -18.76 -12.35 0.72
CA ARG A 7 -17.50 -11.97 1.39
C ARG A 7 -16.60 -13.16 1.76
N SER A 8 -17.07 -14.41 1.65
CA SER A 8 -16.32 -15.58 2.15
C SER A 8 -15.20 -16.06 1.21
N GLY A 9 -15.42 -16.06 -0.11
CA GLY A 9 -14.50 -16.73 -1.04
C GLY A 9 -13.12 -16.06 -1.19
N VAL A 10 -13.08 -14.73 -1.25
CA VAL A 10 -11.82 -13.97 -1.40
C VAL A 10 -10.99 -14.02 -0.11
N ILE A 11 -11.64 -13.91 1.05
CA ILE A 11 -10.97 -13.97 2.36
C ILE A 11 -10.35 -15.35 2.58
N ASP A 12 -11.09 -16.40 2.22
CA ASP A 12 -10.66 -17.79 2.31
C ASP A 12 -9.46 -18.09 1.38
N ALA A 13 -9.45 -17.52 0.17
CA ALA A 13 -8.31 -17.62 -0.75
C ALA A 13 -7.03 -16.95 -0.19
N VAL A 14 -7.14 -15.76 0.40
CA VAL A 14 -6.01 -15.05 1.02
C VAL A 14 -5.47 -15.82 2.24
N VAL A 15 -6.35 -16.35 3.09
CA VAL A 15 -5.95 -17.15 4.26
C VAL A 15 -5.20 -18.42 3.82
N ARG A 16 -5.71 -19.13 2.81
CA ARG A 16 -5.01 -20.29 2.24
C ARG A 16 -3.67 -19.93 1.61
N ALA A 17 -3.60 -18.84 0.86
CA ALA A 17 -2.36 -18.39 0.25
C ALA A 17 -1.29 -18.12 1.33
N ARG A 18 -1.65 -17.47 2.44
CA ARG A 18 -0.76 -17.27 3.59
C ARG A 18 -0.31 -18.58 4.22
N ALA A 19 -1.24 -19.49 4.46
CA ALA A 19 -0.95 -20.80 5.03
C ALA A 19 -0.02 -21.64 4.12
N ALA A 20 -0.07 -21.43 2.79
CA ALA A 20 0.79 -22.09 1.83
C ALA A 20 2.19 -21.45 1.74
N THR A 21 2.29 -20.12 1.86
CA THR A 21 3.56 -19.39 1.68
C THR A 21 4.47 -19.47 2.90
N GLU A 22 3.91 -19.48 4.12
CA GLU A 22 4.71 -19.44 5.35
C GLU A 22 5.65 -20.65 5.52
N PRO A 23 5.21 -21.91 5.30
CA PRO A 23 6.12 -23.07 5.35
C PRO A 23 7.24 -22.99 4.30
N LEU A 24 6.94 -22.45 3.12
CA LEU A 24 7.92 -22.32 2.04
C LEU A 24 8.99 -21.27 2.40
N ILE A 25 8.58 -20.16 3.02
CA ILE A 25 9.49 -19.16 3.58
C ILE A 25 10.40 -19.79 4.65
N GLN A 26 9.85 -20.63 5.53
CA GLN A 26 10.64 -21.35 6.54
C GLN A 26 11.63 -22.33 5.90
N ILE A 27 11.22 -23.04 4.85
CA ILE A 27 12.10 -23.93 4.08
C ILE A 27 13.25 -23.16 3.43
N ILE A 28 13.00 -21.93 2.93
CA ILE A 28 14.08 -21.06 2.40
C ILE A 28 15.15 -20.81 3.47
N HIS A 29 14.77 -20.70 4.74
CA HIS A 29 15.70 -20.50 5.86
C HIS A 29 16.34 -21.79 6.39
N SER A 30 16.08 -22.94 5.76
CA SER A 30 16.75 -24.20 6.11
C SER A 30 18.26 -24.10 5.94
N SER A 31 19.02 -24.68 6.87
CA SER A 31 20.48 -24.82 6.77
C SER A 31 20.90 -25.82 5.68
N ASN A 32 19.96 -26.56 5.10
CA ASN A 32 20.21 -27.44 3.96
C ASN A 32 20.03 -26.67 2.65
N GLU A 33 21.13 -26.48 1.92
CA GLU A 33 21.16 -25.74 0.65
C GLU A 33 20.14 -26.24 -0.37
N LYS A 34 19.98 -27.57 -0.52
CA LYS A 34 19.03 -28.14 -1.49
C LYS A 34 17.59 -27.82 -1.11
N GLN A 35 17.27 -27.89 0.19
CA GLN A 35 15.94 -27.52 0.69
C GLN A 35 15.69 -26.02 0.51
N SER A 36 16.66 -25.17 0.89
CA SER A 36 16.55 -23.73 0.73
C SER A 36 16.30 -23.33 -0.73
N LYS A 37 17.10 -23.88 -1.66
CA LYS A 37 16.94 -23.66 -3.11
C LYS A 37 15.60 -24.18 -3.65
N ALA A 38 15.16 -25.35 -3.19
CA ALA A 38 13.86 -25.89 -3.59
C ALA A 38 12.71 -24.99 -3.07
N GLY A 39 12.82 -24.51 -1.83
CA GLY A 39 11.87 -23.57 -1.23
C GLY A 39 11.78 -22.26 -2.01
N SER A 40 12.90 -21.64 -2.37
CA SER A 40 12.90 -20.36 -3.09
C SER A 40 12.39 -20.51 -4.53
N LYS A 41 12.76 -21.61 -5.20
CA LYS A 41 12.22 -21.95 -6.51
C LYS A 41 10.69 -22.13 -6.45
N THR A 42 10.18 -22.76 -5.39
CA THR A 42 8.74 -23.07 -5.27
C THR A 42 7.85 -21.82 -5.01
N PRO A 43 8.11 -20.90 -4.05
CA PRO A 43 7.65 -19.52 -4.18
C PRO A 43 7.84 -18.83 -5.49
N SER A 44 9.01 -18.88 -6.12
CA SER A 44 9.19 -18.13 -7.36
C SER A 44 8.23 -18.62 -8.44
N ASP A 45 8.06 -19.93 -8.59
CA ASP A 45 7.12 -20.51 -9.55
C ASP A 45 5.66 -20.18 -9.15
N LEU A 46 5.28 -20.38 -7.88
CA LEU A 46 3.93 -20.08 -7.38
C LEU A 46 3.54 -18.61 -7.48
N VAL A 47 4.47 -17.68 -7.24
CA VAL A 47 4.26 -16.24 -7.41
C VAL A 47 3.94 -15.89 -8.86
N THR A 48 4.56 -16.60 -9.80
CA THR A 48 4.32 -16.41 -11.23
C THR A 48 2.94 -16.91 -11.64
N GLU A 49 2.51 -18.03 -11.06
CA GLU A 49 1.30 -18.75 -11.49
C GLU A 49 0.04 -18.35 -10.72
N ASN A 50 0.17 -17.74 -9.53
CA ASN A 50 -0.95 -17.47 -8.64
C ASN A 50 -0.90 -16.05 -8.06
N GLU A 51 -1.77 -15.19 -8.60
CA GLU A 51 -1.90 -13.79 -8.18
C GLU A 51 -2.29 -13.64 -6.69
N THR A 52 -3.07 -14.57 -6.14
CA THR A 52 -3.44 -14.53 -4.71
C THR A 52 -2.22 -14.80 -3.83
N ILE A 53 -1.33 -15.71 -4.23
CA ILE A 53 -0.04 -15.96 -3.55
C ILE A 53 0.88 -14.75 -3.68
N HIS A 54 0.97 -14.16 -4.88
CA HIS A 54 1.71 -12.92 -5.11
C HIS A 54 1.24 -11.79 -4.16
N ASN A 55 -0.06 -11.47 -4.17
CA ASN A 55 -0.63 -10.41 -3.36
C ASN A 55 -0.56 -10.72 -1.85
N SER A 56 -0.66 -12.00 -1.49
CA SER A 56 -0.41 -12.46 -0.12
C SER A 56 1.02 -12.12 0.32
N LEU A 57 2.04 -12.40 -0.49
CA LEU A 57 3.43 -12.09 -0.14
C LEU A 57 3.68 -10.57 -0.01
N LEU A 58 3.07 -9.74 -0.85
CA LEU A 58 3.16 -8.28 -0.74
C LEU A 58 2.48 -7.70 0.52
N THR A 59 1.44 -8.37 1.02
CA THR A 59 0.67 -7.92 2.19
C THR A 59 1.06 -8.62 3.49
N THR A 60 1.99 -9.57 3.45
CA THR A 60 2.54 -10.26 4.62
C THR A 60 3.85 -9.63 5.06
N ARG A 61 4.44 -10.18 6.12
CA ARG A 61 5.75 -9.76 6.66
C ARG A 61 6.93 -10.23 5.81
N PHE A 62 6.72 -10.71 4.58
CA PHE A 62 7.79 -11.24 3.75
C PHE A 62 8.90 -10.20 3.52
N ALA A 63 8.55 -8.96 3.17
CA ALA A 63 9.54 -7.89 2.99
C ALA A 63 10.31 -7.58 4.29
N GLU A 64 9.63 -7.54 5.43
CA GLU A 64 10.25 -7.35 6.74
C GLU A 64 11.23 -8.49 7.07
N LEU A 65 10.88 -9.73 6.72
CA LEU A 65 11.72 -10.91 6.92
C LEU A 65 12.96 -10.89 6.02
N VAL A 66 12.81 -10.50 4.76
CA VAL A 66 13.95 -10.31 3.85
C VAL A 66 14.89 -9.27 4.46
N LEU A 67 14.36 -8.10 4.86
CA LEU A 67 15.15 -7.06 5.49
C LEU A 67 15.88 -7.58 6.73
N HIS A 68 15.17 -8.24 7.64
CA HIS A 68 15.73 -8.84 8.84
C HIS A 68 16.86 -9.83 8.53
N THR A 69 16.70 -10.68 7.53
CA THR A 69 17.73 -11.67 7.13
C THR A 69 19.02 -10.99 6.67
N TYR A 70 18.90 -9.86 5.96
CA TYR A 70 20.06 -9.10 5.51
C TYR A 70 20.68 -8.23 6.61
N THR A 71 19.89 -7.72 7.56
CA THR A 71 20.39 -6.86 8.64
C THR A 71 20.93 -7.64 9.84
N SER A 72 20.32 -8.78 10.19
CA SER A 72 20.68 -9.56 11.39
C SER A 72 22.03 -10.28 11.23
N ASN A 73 22.47 -10.49 9.99
CA ASN A 73 23.82 -10.99 9.72
C ASN A 73 24.93 -9.95 9.96
N ASN A 74 24.59 -8.68 10.22
CA ASN A 74 25.56 -7.61 10.53
C ASN A 74 25.80 -7.40 12.03
N GLN A 75 25.01 -8.02 12.93
CA GLN A 75 25.16 -7.84 14.39
C GLN A 75 26.10 -8.85 15.07
N ILE A 76 26.66 -9.82 14.35
CA ILE A 76 27.61 -10.80 14.91
C ILE A 76 29.05 -10.45 14.47
N GLN A 77 29.52 -9.26 14.84
CA GLN A 77 30.96 -8.90 14.76
C GLN A 77 31.59 -8.72 16.15
N SER A 78 31.16 -9.52 17.12
CA SER A 78 31.77 -9.55 18.45
C SER A 78 31.90 -10.96 19.01
N LYS A 79 32.45 -11.92 18.24
CA LYS A 79 33.09 -13.12 18.80
C LYS A 79 34.35 -13.50 17.99
N PRO A 80 35.49 -13.78 18.65
CA PRO A 80 36.71 -14.17 17.96
C PRO A 80 36.64 -15.63 17.50
N SER A 81 37.15 -15.85 16.27
CA SER A 81 37.83 -17.02 15.72
C SER A 81 37.30 -18.44 16.02
N SER A 82 36.89 -19.15 14.93
CA SER A 82 37.17 -20.59 14.62
C SER A 82 36.02 -21.40 13.98
N SER A 83 34.99 -20.79 13.35
CA SER A 83 33.95 -21.55 12.61
C SER A 83 33.40 -20.89 11.33
N SER A 84 34.18 -20.00 10.70
CA SER A 84 33.74 -19.05 9.67
C SER A 84 33.56 -19.63 8.24
N SER A 85 33.07 -20.86 8.09
CA SER A 85 32.84 -21.43 6.74
C SER A 85 31.41 -21.91 6.56
N GLN A 86 30.84 -22.65 7.51
CA GLN A 86 29.49 -23.20 7.33
C GLN A 86 28.38 -22.16 7.55
N SER A 87 28.51 -21.26 8.54
CA SER A 87 27.50 -20.23 8.82
C SER A 87 27.39 -19.18 7.71
N ASP A 88 28.52 -18.83 7.11
CA ASP A 88 28.59 -17.81 6.06
C ASP A 88 28.08 -18.37 4.72
N ILE A 89 28.45 -19.61 4.38
CA ILE A 89 27.91 -20.31 3.20
C ILE A 89 26.39 -20.54 3.36
N ASN A 90 25.94 -20.94 4.55
CA ASN A 90 24.52 -21.10 4.86
C ASN A 90 23.75 -19.78 4.70
N SER A 91 24.33 -18.66 5.11
CA SER A 91 23.72 -17.33 4.91
C SER A 91 23.63 -16.94 3.43
N ILE A 92 24.63 -17.30 2.61
CA ILE A 92 24.71 -16.87 1.21
C ILE A 92 23.58 -17.45 0.37
N PHE A 93 23.34 -18.77 0.40
CA PHE A 93 22.29 -19.36 -0.45
C PHE A 93 20.88 -18.96 0.00
N ILE A 94 20.66 -18.72 1.29
CA ILE A 94 19.38 -18.20 1.81
C ILE A 94 19.13 -16.80 1.26
N LYS A 95 20.13 -15.92 1.34
CA LYS A 95 20.10 -14.56 0.78
C LYS A 95 19.80 -14.58 -0.72
N PHE A 96 20.48 -15.45 -1.48
CA PHE A 96 20.19 -15.65 -2.90
C PHE A 96 18.73 -16.07 -3.15
N GLY A 97 18.26 -17.09 -2.44
CA GLY A 97 16.89 -17.58 -2.58
C GLY A 97 15.84 -16.53 -2.26
N LEU A 98 16.07 -15.70 -1.24
CA LEU A 98 15.17 -14.60 -0.90
C LEU A 98 15.16 -13.52 -2.00
N LEU A 99 16.30 -13.12 -2.55
CA LEU A 99 16.34 -12.17 -3.67
C LEU A 99 15.75 -12.73 -4.95
N ASP A 100 15.80 -14.05 -5.17
CA ASP A 100 15.11 -14.67 -6.31
C ASP A 100 13.59 -14.51 -6.20
N VAL A 101 13.03 -14.73 -5.01
CA VAL A 101 11.60 -14.53 -4.76
C VAL A 101 11.24 -13.05 -4.89
N VAL A 102 12.05 -12.14 -4.35
CA VAL A 102 11.82 -10.67 -4.49
C VAL A 102 11.89 -10.25 -5.95
N LEU A 103 12.91 -10.72 -6.70
CA LEU A 103 13.03 -10.47 -8.13
C LEU A 103 11.81 -10.98 -8.88
N ARG A 104 11.27 -12.13 -8.48
CA ARG A 104 10.05 -12.64 -9.08
C ARG A 104 8.87 -11.72 -8.81
N LEU A 105 8.63 -11.34 -7.54
CA LEU A 105 7.54 -10.43 -7.18
C LEU A 105 7.57 -9.14 -8.01
N VAL A 106 8.74 -8.49 -8.13
CA VAL A 106 8.83 -7.24 -8.89
C VAL A 106 8.69 -7.42 -10.40
N THR A 107 8.86 -8.62 -10.94
CA THR A 107 8.73 -8.88 -12.39
C THR A 107 7.35 -9.37 -12.80
N THR A 108 6.49 -9.77 -11.86
CA THR A 108 5.22 -10.44 -12.17
C THR A 108 3.97 -9.60 -11.93
N ALA A 109 3.99 -8.55 -11.10
CA ALA A 109 2.79 -7.73 -10.90
C ALA A 109 3.08 -6.28 -10.47
N GLU A 110 1.98 -5.54 -10.31
CA GLU A 110 1.95 -4.16 -9.82
C GLU A 110 1.81 -4.13 -8.28
N GLY A 111 1.72 -2.92 -7.70
CA GLY A 111 1.50 -2.77 -6.25
C GLY A 111 2.74 -3.04 -5.41
N LEU A 112 3.93 -2.80 -5.97
CA LEU A 112 5.23 -3.10 -5.35
C LEU A 112 5.60 -2.19 -4.17
N GLN A 113 4.72 -1.27 -3.77
CA GLN A 113 4.95 -0.32 -2.67
C GLN A 113 5.45 -0.99 -1.38
N PRO A 114 4.93 -2.15 -0.93
CA PRO A 114 5.43 -2.83 0.27
C PRO A 114 6.91 -3.23 0.18
N LEU A 115 7.45 -3.43 -1.02
CA LEU A 115 8.85 -3.78 -1.23
C LEU A 115 9.79 -2.56 -1.19
N ALA A 116 9.26 -1.33 -1.17
CA ALA A 116 10.07 -0.11 -1.10
C ALA A 116 10.94 -0.05 0.17
N LEU A 117 10.54 -0.73 1.25
CA LEU A 117 11.34 -0.87 2.47
C LEU A 117 12.67 -1.60 2.24
N LEU A 118 12.79 -2.37 1.17
CA LEU A 118 14.02 -3.08 0.79
C LEU A 118 15.01 -2.18 0.04
N ILE A 119 14.61 -0.99 -0.43
CA ILE A 119 15.48 -0.11 -1.23
C ILE A 119 16.82 0.18 -0.53
N PRO A 120 16.88 0.57 0.77
CA PRO A 120 18.14 0.87 1.42
C PRO A 120 19.11 -0.32 1.45
N ILE A 121 18.61 -1.52 1.74
CA ILE A 121 19.44 -2.72 1.80
C ILE A 121 19.84 -3.21 0.41
N LEU A 122 19.00 -3.03 -0.61
CA LEU A 122 19.33 -3.35 -1.99
C LEU A 122 20.43 -2.42 -2.53
N GLU A 123 20.42 -1.13 -2.17
CA GLU A 123 21.49 -0.17 -2.52
C GLU A 123 22.82 -0.56 -1.86
N ASP A 124 22.79 -0.98 -0.59
CA ASP A 124 23.98 -1.50 0.08
C ASP A 124 24.52 -2.77 -0.62
N ILE A 125 23.66 -3.74 -0.94
CA ILE A 125 24.06 -4.95 -1.68
C ILE A 125 24.62 -4.61 -3.06
N LYS A 126 24.06 -3.62 -3.76
CA LYS A 126 24.53 -3.18 -5.08
C LYS A 126 25.96 -2.63 -5.03
N LEU A 127 26.36 -1.97 -3.94
CA LEU A 127 27.70 -1.45 -3.74
C LEU A 127 28.66 -2.53 -3.20
N ASN A 128 28.22 -3.25 -2.16
CA ASN A 128 29.10 -4.04 -1.29
C ASN A 128 28.92 -5.57 -1.42
N GLY A 129 27.88 -6.04 -2.13
CA GLY A 129 27.55 -7.47 -2.24
C GLY A 129 28.46 -8.29 -3.15
N GLN A 130 28.19 -9.60 -3.21
CA GLN A 130 28.80 -10.53 -4.18
C GLN A 130 28.22 -10.30 -5.58
N ASP A 131 28.95 -10.64 -6.65
CA ASP A 131 28.62 -10.26 -8.03
C ASP A 131 27.19 -10.65 -8.46
N GLU A 132 26.76 -11.85 -8.12
CA GLU A 132 25.41 -12.29 -8.49
C GLU A 132 24.32 -11.60 -7.65
N LEU A 133 24.55 -11.37 -6.35
CA LEU A 133 23.64 -10.58 -5.49
C LEU A 133 23.56 -9.13 -5.98
N LYS A 134 24.70 -8.53 -6.36
CA LYS A 134 24.78 -7.19 -6.95
C LYS A 134 23.91 -7.08 -8.20
N ASN A 135 24.01 -8.06 -9.09
CA ASN A 135 23.25 -8.07 -10.34
C ASN A 135 21.74 -8.21 -10.09
N LYS A 136 21.32 -9.05 -9.14
CA LYS A 136 19.91 -9.17 -8.76
C LYS A 136 19.40 -7.87 -8.11
N SER A 137 20.16 -7.29 -7.16
CA SER A 137 19.78 -6.04 -6.51
C SER A 137 19.64 -4.87 -7.49
N LYS A 138 20.56 -4.76 -8.46
CA LYS A 138 20.44 -3.76 -9.54
C LYS A 138 19.14 -3.92 -10.33
N LYS A 139 18.79 -5.14 -10.72
CA LYS A 139 17.54 -5.42 -11.45
C LYS A 139 16.31 -5.05 -10.63
N ILE A 140 16.28 -5.45 -9.36
CA ILE A 140 15.17 -5.17 -8.44
C ILE A 140 15.03 -3.65 -8.25
N LEU A 141 16.12 -2.94 -7.96
CA LEU A 141 16.12 -1.49 -7.77
C LEU A 141 15.62 -0.74 -9.00
N ASN A 142 16.04 -1.15 -10.20
CA ASN A 142 15.59 -0.51 -11.44
C ASN A 142 14.07 -0.58 -11.58
N ILE A 143 13.46 -1.72 -11.25
CA ILE A 143 12.00 -1.88 -11.33
C ILE A 143 11.30 -1.10 -10.21
N LEU A 144 11.76 -1.26 -8.96
CA LEU A 144 11.15 -0.58 -7.82
C LEU A 144 11.20 0.94 -7.94
N ASN A 145 12.30 1.51 -8.41
CA ASN A 145 12.42 2.96 -8.57
C ASN A 145 11.44 3.50 -9.63
N VAL A 146 11.26 2.78 -10.74
CA VAL A 146 10.27 3.16 -11.76
C VAL A 146 8.85 3.13 -11.18
N GLU A 147 8.51 2.07 -10.44
CA GLU A 147 7.17 1.90 -9.87
C GLU A 147 6.88 2.92 -8.76
N VAL A 148 7.85 3.20 -7.89
CA VAL A 148 7.73 4.23 -6.83
C VAL A 148 7.51 5.62 -7.44
N ILE A 149 8.23 5.95 -8.52
CA ILE A 149 8.06 7.23 -9.22
C ILE A 149 6.65 7.31 -9.85
N LYS A 150 6.21 6.25 -10.54
CA LYS A 150 4.87 6.16 -11.14
C LYS A 150 3.77 6.36 -10.09
N PHE A 151 3.87 5.67 -8.96
CA PHE A 151 2.93 5.78 -7.85
C PHE A 151 2.89 7.19 -7.24
N SER A 152 4.06 7.81 -7.02
CA SER A 152 4.15 9.18 -6.54
C SER A 152 3.46 10.17 -7.49
N SER A 153 3.70 10.03 -8.80
CA SER A 153 3.06 10.88 -9.82
C SER A 153 1.54 10.77 -9.81
N LEU A 154 1.00 9.54 -9.81
CA LEU A 154 -0.44 9.29 -9.79
C LEU A 154 -1.13 9.86 -8.54
N ASN A 155 -0.51 9.70 -7.37
CA ASN A 155 -1.08 10.22 -6.13
C ASN A 155 -1.08 11.75 -6.09
N ASN A 156 -0.03 12.40 -6.63
CA ASN A 156 0.03 13.85 -6.71
C ASN A 156 -1.06 14.42 -7.63
N GLU A 157 -1.30 13.76 -8.77
CA GLU A 157 -2.37 14.14 -9.70
C GLU A 157 -3.75 13.96 -9.09
N LYS A 158 -4.01 12.81 -8.45
CA LYS A 158 -5.27 12.55 -7.76
C LYS A 158 -5.53 13.55 -6.64
N LEU A 159 -4.51 13.84 -5.82
CA LEU A 159 -4.61 14.81 -4.72
C LEU A 159 -4.88 16.22 -5.25
N LYS A 160 -4.29 16.60 -6.39
CA LYS A 160 -4.57 17.87 -7.04
C LYS A 160 -6.02 17.96 -7.50
N ASN A 161 -6.53 16.93 -8.18
CA ASN A 161 -7.91 16.88 -8.65
C ASN A 161 -8.91 16.93 -7.49
N GLU A 162 -8.66 16.21 -6.38
CA GLU A 162 -9.50 16.27 -5.18
C GLU A 162 -9.49 17.66 -4.53
N LYS A 163 -8.32 18.33 -4.50
CA LYS A 163 -8.23 19.71 -4.01
C LYS A 163 -9.03 20.69 -4.85
N ASP A 164 -8.93 20.59 -6.17
CA ASP A 164 -9.67 21.45 -7.10
C ASP A 164 -11.19 21.24 -6.96
N GLU A 165 -11.63 19.99 -6.76
CA GLU A 165 -13.03 19.64 -6.50
C GLU A 165 -13.55 20.25 -5.18
N ILE A 166 -12.76 20.15 -4.11
CA ILE A 166 -13.09 20.74 -2.80
C ILE A 166 -13.21 22.27 -2.90
N ILE A 167 -12.34 22.93 -3.66
CA ILE A 167 -12.40 24.38 -3.88
C ILE A 167 -13.71 24.74 -4.58
N ARG A 168 -14.05 24.04 -5.67
CA ARG A 168 -15.29 24.25 -6.43
C ARG A 168 -16.53 24.09 -5.55
N LEU A 169 -16.60 23.02 -4.76
CA LEU A 169 -17.73 22.75 -3.86
C LEU A 169 -17.84 23.80 -2.76
N ARG A 170 -16.71 24.31 -2.24
CA ARG A 170 -16.71 25.40 -1.25
C ARG A 170 -17.25 26.71 -1.83
N GLU A 171 -16.90 27.02 -3.07
CA GLU A 171 -17.41 28.22 -3.76
C GLU A 171 -18.91 28.11 -4.02
N GLU A 172 -19.38 26.94 -4.45
CA GLU A 172 -20.81 26.68 -4.67
C GLU A 172 -21.62 26.77 -3.37
N LEU A 173 -21.13 26.18 -2.28
CA LEU A 173 -21.75 26.32 -0.95
C LEU A 173 -21.82 27.77 -0.51
N LYS A 174 -20.74 28.54 -0.71
CA LYS A 174 -20.70 29.97 -0.36
C LYS A 174 -21.72 30.76 -1.18
N GLN A 175 -21.89 30.43 -2.46
CA GLN A 175 -22.88 31.06 -3.31
C GLN A 175 -24.31 30.74 -2.85
N LYS A 176 -24.62 29.47 -2.59
CA LYS A 176 -25.93 29.07 -2.05
C LYS A 176 -26.24 29.73 -0.72
N TYR A 177 -25.25 29.90 0.16
CA TYR A 177 -25.45 30.58 1.44
C TYR A 177 -25.82 32.06 1.27
N ARG A 178 -25.22 32.74 0.27
CA ARG A 178 -25.59 34.12 -0.09
C ARG A 178 -27.03 34.20 -0.63
N GLU A 179 -27.41 33.26 -1.49
CA GLU A 179 -28.78 33.22 -2.04
C GLU A 179 -29.83 32.98 -0.94
N ILE A 180 -29.53 32.13 0.05
CA ILE A 180 -30.40 31.92 1.21
C ILE A 180 -30.55 33.22 2.01
N LEU A 181 -29.45 33.92 2.30
CA LEU A 181 -29.50 35.19 3.04
C LEU A 181 -30.35 36.25 2.32
N GLN A 182 -30.22 36.36 1.01
CA GLN A 182 -31.03 37.30 0.21
C GLN A 182 -32.52 36.93 0.25
N LYS A 183 -32.85 35.64 0.10
CA LYS A 183 -34.23 35.18 0.19
C LYS A 183 -34.83 35.38 1.58
N ASP A 184 -34.06 35.18 2.64
CA ASP A 184 -34.52 35.43 4.00
C ASP A 184 -34.80 36.93 4.25
N GLU A 185 -33.99 37.84 3.68
CA GLU A 185 -34.26 39.28 3.72
C GLU A 185 -35.54 39.65 2.93
N GLU A 186 -35.73 39.10 1.73
CA GLU A 186 -36.93 39.31 0.92
C GLU A 186 -38.19 38.84 1.66
N ILE A 187 -38.17 37.62 2.21
CA ILE A 187 -39.29 37.06 2.98
C ILE A 187 -39.60 37.93 4.20
N LYS A 188 -38.56 38.48 4.87
CA LYS A 188 -38.74 39.35 6.03
C LYS A 188 -39.40 40.67 5.65
N MET A 189 -38.99 41.28 4.53
CA MET A 189 -39.59 42.51 4.00
C MET A 189 -41.05 42.29 3.59
N GLU A 190 -41.33 41.20 2.88
CA GLU A 190 -42.68 40.84 2.43
C GLU A 190 -43.62 40.60 3.62
N LYS A 191 -43.16 39.91 4.66
CA LYS A 191 -43.93 39.73 5.91
C LYS A 191 -44.29 41.05 6.60
N GLU A 192 -43.37 41.99 6.66
CA GLU A 192 -43.62 43.29 7.30
C GLU A 192 -44.56 44.17 6.47
N GLU A 193 -44.49 44.08 5.13
CA GLU A 193 -45.44 44.76 4.25
C GLU A 193 -46.85 44.18 4.39
N LEU A 194 -46.97 42.85 4.47
CA LEU A 194 -48.24 42.17 4.71
C LEU A 194 -48.86 42.61 6.05
N ARG A 195 -48.06 42.67 7.12
CA ARG A 195 -48.53 43.11 8.44
C ARG A 195 -49.06 44.55 8.43
N ARG A 196 -48.39 45.45 7.70
CA ARG A 196 -48.85 46.85 7.54
C ARG A 196 -50.17 46.94 6.78
N LYS A 197 -50.35 46.13 5.72
CA LYS A 197 -51.62 46.08 4.96
C LYS A 197 -52.76 45.52 5.81
N ASP A 198 -52.49 44.52 6.65
CA ASP A 198 -53.49 43.96 7.57
C ASP A 198 -53.91 45.00 8.63
N GLU A 199 -52.95 45.72 9.21
CA GLU A 199 -53.20 46.83 10.17
C GLU A 199 -54.00 47.99 9.54
N GLU A 200 -53.75 48.32 8.27
CA GLU A 200 -54.46 49.37 7.54
C GLU A 200 -55.92 48.95 7.19
N ASN A 201 -56.13 47.69 6.80
CA ASN A 201 -57.45 47.12 6.56
C ASN A 201 -58.31 47.01 7.84
N GLU A 202 -57.70 46.71 9.00
CA GLU A 202 -58.41 46.71 10.28
C GLU A 202 -58.85 48.12 10.70
N ASN A 203 -58.03 49.15 10.45
CA ASN A 203 -58.38 50.54 10.76
C ASN A 203 -59.48 51.11 9.85
N LEU A 204 -59.56 50.68 8.58
CA LEU A 204 -60.61 51.09 7.64
C LEU A 204 -61.98 50.42 7.91
N ASN A 205 -62.00 49.29 8.61
CA ASN A 205 -63.22 48.54 8.93
C ASN A 205 -63.78 48.83 10.33
N GLN A 206 -63.24 49.82 11.08
CA GLN A 206 -63.88 50.27 12.31
C GLN A 206 -65.11 51.14 12.00
N PRO A 207 -66.33 50.74 12.43
CA PRO A 207 -67.54 51.53 12.21
C PRO A 207 -67.55 52.77 13.10
N ASN A 208 -67.94 53.89 12.49
CA ASN A 208 -68.19 55.20 13.13
C ASN A 208 -69.49 55.17 13.96
#